data_AF-D2RVB3-F1
#
_entry.id   AF-D2RVB3-F1
#
_cell.length_a   1.000
_cell.length_b   1.000
_cell.length_c   1.000
_cell.angle_alpha   90.00
_cell.angle_beta   90.00
_cell.angle_gamma   90.00
#
_symmetry.space_group_name_H-M   'P 1'
#
loop_
_entity.id
_entity.type
_entity.pdbx_description
1 polymer ?
#
loop_
_entity_poly.entity_id
_entity_poly.type
_entity_poly.pdbx_seq_one_letter_code
_entity_poly.pdbx_strand_id
1 'polypeptide(L)'
;MTSIAPLFVPTPGAPELLIIVGVAILLFGAQKIPKLARSIGESTGEFKKGQAKVEQELEEYRNDAASAPDVETETATETQS
;
A
#
# COMPACT_ATOMS: atom_id res chain seq x y z
N MET A 1 22.39 45.21 -2.20
CA MET A 1 23.32 44.08 -2.01
C MET A 1 22.81 43.24 -0.84
N THR A 2 21.94 42.27 -1.12
CA THR A 2 21.42 41.33 -0.11
C THR A 2 22.13 40.00 -0.33
N SER A 3 23.00 39.64 0.62
CA SER A 3 23.72 38.36 0.64
C SER A 3 22.72 37.25 0.99
N ILE A 4 22.46 36.37 0.04
CA ILE A 4 21.66 35.15 0.25
C ILE A 4 22.59 34.18 0.97
N ALA A 5 22.43 34.04 2.29
CA ALA A 5 23.14 33.01 3.05
C ALA A 5 22.76 31.63 2.50
N PRO A 6 23.73 30.70 2.31
CA PRO A 6 23.40 29.34 1.90
C PRO A 6 22.57 28.70 3.01
N LEU A 7 21.34 28.35 2.67
CA LEU A 7 20.45 27.53 3.49
C LEU A 7 21.01 26.10 3.53
N PHE A 8 22.05 25.88 4.32
CA PHE A 8 22.52 24.53 4.63
C PHE A 8 21.49 23.89 5.55
N VAL A 9 20.51 23.21 4.97
CA VAL A 9 19.67 22.26 5.70
C VAL A 9 20.62 21.16 6.16
N PRO A 10 20.87 20.97 7.47
CA PRO A 10 21.74 19.92 7.94
C PRO A 10 21.02 18.58 7.72
N THR A 11 21.13 18.04 6.52
CA THR A 11 20.75 16.65 6.26
C THR A 11 21.76 15.79 7.00
N PRO A 12 21.34 14.99 8.00
CA PRO A 12 22.26 14.11 8.70
C PRO A 12 22.93 13.19 7.68
N GLY A 13 24.25 13.18 7.68
CA GLY A 13 25.03 12.29 6.84
C GLY A 13 24.95 10.86 7.35
N ALA A 14 25.62 9.96 6.63
CA ALA A 14 25.79 8.58 7.07
C ALA A 14 26.29 8.43 8.52
N PRO A 15 27.28 9.22 9.02
CA PRO A 15 27.76 9.06 10.39
C PRO A 15 26.73 9.51 11.44
N GLU A 16 26.03 10.64 11.23
CA GLU A 16 24.99 11.11 12.15
C GLU A 16 23.83 10.12 12.25
N LEU A 17 23.42 9.52 11.13
CA LEU A 17 22.36 8.51 11.09
C LEU A 17 22.75 7.26 11.90
N LEU A 18 24.03 6.86 11.84
CA LEU A 18 24.56 5.73 12.63
C LEU A 18 24.49 6.03 14.13
N ILE A 19 24.79 7.26 14.55
CA ILE A 19 24.67 7.69 15.95
C ILE A 19 23.21 7.65 16.41
N ILE A 20 22.29 8.17 15.62
CA ILE A 20 20.85 8.16 15.93
C ILE A 20 20.34 6.72 16.08
N VAL A 21 20.72 5.84 15.14
CA VAL A 21 20.38 4.42 15.22
C VAL A 21 21.02 3.76 16.45
N GLY A 22 22.26 4.11 16.79
CA GLY A 22 22.92 3.64 18.00
C GLY A 22 22.17 4.02 19.29
N VAL A 23 21.74 5.28 19.40
CA VAL A 23 20.93 5.76 20.54
C VAL A 23 19.57 5.06 20.58
N ALA A 24 18.91 4.90 19.43
CA ALA A 24 17.64 4.17 19.35
C ALA A 24 17.80 2.70 19.79
N ILE A 25 18.89 2.04 19.40
CA ILE A 25 19.23 0.68 19.86
C ILE A 25 19.48 0.65 21.37
N LEU A 26 20.07 1.69 21.95
CA LEU A 26 20.31 1.75 23.39
C LEU A 26 19.00 1.89 24.20
N LEU A 27 18.05 2.68 23.68
CA LEU A 27 16.75 2.90 24.31
C LEU A 27 15.78 1.72 24.13
N PHE A 28 15.70 1.18 22.91
CA PHE A 28 14.73 0.14 22.55
C PHE A 28 15.33 -1.27 22.58
N GLY A 29 16.64 -1.41 22.48
CA GLY A 29 17.36 -2.68 22.37
C GLY A 29 17.57 -3.11 20.92
N ALA A 30 18.72 -3.74 20.63
CA ALA A 30 19.11 -4.19 19.29
C ALA A 30 18.12 -5.16 18.64
N GLN A 31 17.37 -5.90 19.47
CA GLN A 31 16.39 -6.89 19.01
C GLN A 31 15.00 -6.31 18.71
N LYS A 32 14.66 -5.10 19.18
CA LYS A 32 13.30 -4.54 18.96
C LYS A 32 13.11 -4.03 17.55
N ILE A 33 14.05 -3.25 17.03
CA ILE A 33 13.99 -2.70 15.66
C ILE A 33 13.79 -3.79 14.58
N PRO A 34 14.60 -4.88 14.54
CA PRO A 34 14.42 -5.94 13.53
C PRO A 34 13.11 -6.71 13.74
N LYS A 35 12.68 -6.92 14.99
CA LYS A 35 11.42 -7.60 15.30
C LYS A 35 10.21 -6.80 14.80
N LEU A 36 10.22 -5.48 15.03
CA LEU A 36 9.18 -4.56 14.54
C LEU A 36 9.15 -4.51 13.02
N ALA A 37 10.31 -4.39 12.38
CA ALA A 37 10.42 -4.41 10.92
C ALA A 37 9.84 -5.71 10.33
N ARG A 38 10.13 -6.85 10.97
CA ARG A 38 9.60 -8.15 10.54
C ARG A 38 8.08 -8.23 10.66
N SER A 39 7.50 -7.86 11.80
CA SER A 39 6.03 -7.92 11.98
C SER A 39 5.27 -6.97 11.05
N ILE A 40 5.83 -5.78 10.80
CA ILE A 40 5.26 -4.82 9.84
C ILE A 40 5.37 -5.36 8.41
N GLY A 41 6.51 -5.96 8.06
CA GLY A 41 6.74 -6.60 6.76
C GLY A 41 5.79 -7.77 6.50
N GLU A 42 5.61 -8.65 7.49
CA GLU A 42 4.68 -9.78 7.43
C GLU A 42 3.23 -9.29 7.23
N SER A 43 2.79 -8.31 8.02
CA SER A 43 1.44 -7.74 7.91
C SER A 43 1.21 -7.06 6.54
N THR A 44 2.18 -6.29 6.07
CA THR A 44 2.12 -5.62 4.76
C THR A 44 2.14 -6.64 3.61
N GLY A 45 2.92 -7.71 3.75
CA GLY A 45 3.02 -8.78 2.76
C GLY A 45 1.71 -9.52 2.59
N GLU A 46 1.09 -9.96 3.69
CA GLU A 46 -0.20 -10.63 3.67
C GLU A 46 -1.31 -9.69 3.17
N PHE A 47 -1.26 -8.40 3.51
CA PHE A 47 -2.20 -7.40 3.00
C PHE A 47 -2.10 -7.22 1.48
N LYS A 48 -0.89 -7.12 0.93
CA LYS A 48 -0.66 -7.04 -0.54
C LYS A 48 -1.14 -8.31 -1.25
N LYS A 49 -0.88 -9.48 -0.67
CA LYS A 49 -1.35 -10.77 -1.20
C LYS A 49 -2.88 -10.87 -1.20
N GLY A 50 -3.53 -10.39 -0.14
CA GLY A 50 -4.98 -10.29 -0.06
C GLY A 50 -5.55 -9.37 -1.15
N GLN A 51 -4.99 -8.17 -1.32
CA GLN A 51 -5.40 -7.26 -2.39
C GLN A 51 -5.26 -7.87 -3.78
N ALA A 52 -4.13 -8.52 -4.08
CA ALA A 52 -3.90 -9.15 -5.38
C ALA A 52 -4.91 -10.27 -5.68
N LYS A 53 -5.30 -11.06 -4.67
CA LYS A 53 -6.33 -12.09 -4.83
C LYS A 53 -7.70 -11.49 -5.11
N VAL A 54 -8.08 -10.45 -4.37
CA VAL A 54 -9.36 -9.76 -4.57
C VAL A 54 -9.45 -9.17 -5.96
N GLU A 55 -8.37 -8.55 -6.46
CA GLU A 55 -8.32 -8.02 -7.81
C GLU A 55 -8.43 -9.12 -8.88
N GLN A 56 -7.75 -10.25 -8.68
CA GLN A 56 -7.86 -11.41 -9.58
C GLN A 56 -9.28 -12.00 -9.59
N GLU A 57 -9.90 -12.17 -8.42
CA GLU A 57 -11.29 -12.64 -8.31
C GLU A 57 -12.26 -11.68 -9.01
N LEU A 58 -12.12 -10.37 -8.80
CA LEU A 58 -12.92 -9.34 -9.47
C LEU A 58 -12.77 -9.38 -11.00
N GLU A 59 -11.55 -9.61 -11.50
CA GLU A 59 -11.28 -9.72 -12.93
C GLU A 59 -11.86 -11.01 -13.53
N GLU A 60 -11.81 -12.12 -12.80
CA GLU A 60 -12.45 -13.39 -13.17
C GLU A 60 -13.98 -13.23 -13.24
N TYR A 61 -14.62 -12.66 -12.21
CA TYR A 61 -16.07 -12.34 -12.23
C TYR A 61 -16.46 -11.42 -13.38
N ARG A 62 -15.61 -10.44 -13.72
CA ARG A 62 -15.86 -9.52 -14.83
C ARG A 62 -15.78 -10.21 -16.20
N ASN A 63 -14.84 -11.13 -16.37
CA ASN A 63 -14.67 -11.90 -17.60
C ASN A 63 -15.79 -12.95 -17.77
N ASP A 64 -16.25 -13.57 -16.69
CA ASP A 64 -17.43 -14.45 -16.70
C ASP A 64 -18.71 -13.66 -17.04
N ALA A 65 -18.90 -12.48 -16.45
CA ALA A 65 -20.05 -11.61 -16.74
C ALA A 65 -20.06 -11.07 -18.19
N ALA A 66 -18.90 -10.98 -18.84
CA ALA A 66 -18.79 -10.58 -20.26
C ALA A 66 -19.08 -11.72 -21.25
N SER A 67 -19.27 -12.95 -20.77
CA SER A 67 -19.54 -14.15 -21.59
C SER A 67 -20.99 -14.65 -21.52
N ALA A 68 -21.90 -13.95 -20.83
CA ALA A 68 -23.32 -14.25 -20.89
C ALA A 68 -23.90 -13.81 -22.26
N PRO A 69 -24.54 -14.71 -23.03
CA PRO A 69 -25.26 -14.31 -24.23
C PRO A 69 -26.49 -13.48 -23.81
N ASP A 70 -26.84 -12.56 -24.69
CA ASP A 70 -28.08 -11.80 -24.76
C ASP A 70 -29.23 -12.41 -23.92
N VAL A 71 -29.57 -11.73 -22.81
CA VAL A 71 -30.89 -11.91 -22.18
C VAL A 71 -31.72 -10.73 -22.67
N GLU A 72 -32.39 -10.98 -23.80
CA GLU A 72 -33.56 -10.23 -24.24
C GLU A 72 -34.41 -9.88 -23.01
N THR A 73 -34.47 -8.58 -22.69
CA THR A 73 -35.48 -8.04 -21.80
C THR A 73 -36.79 -8.01 -22.58
N GLU A 74 -37.41 -9.19 -22.72
CA GLU A 74 -38.83 -9.30 -22.99
C GLU A 74 -39.53 -9.08 -21.63
N THR A 75 -39.78 -7.83 -21.27
CA THR A 75 -40.81 -7.50 -20.27
C THR A 75 -41.87 -6.69 -20.98
N ALA A 76 -42.96 -7.41 -21.27
CA ALA A 76 -44.24 -6.92 -21.72
C ALA A 76 -44.56 -5.51 -21.21
N THR A 77 -44.74 -4.57 -22.13
CA THR A 77 -45.63 -3.42 -21.93
C THR A 77 -46.83 -3.61 -22.86
N GLU A 78 -47.62 -4.64 -22.55
CA GLU A 78 -49.05 -4.63 -22.85
C GLU A 78 -49.74 -4.03 -21.62
N THR A 79 -50.01 -2.73 -21.68
CA THR A 79 -51.05 -2.11 -20.86
C THR A 79 -51.89 -1.28 -21.82
N GLN A 80 -52.84 -2.00 -22.38
CA GLN A 80 -54.08 -1.52 -22.96
C GLN A 80 -54.81 -0.65 -21.92
N SER A 81 -54.98 0.65 -22.22
CA SER A 81 -56.22 1.44 -22.09
C SER A 81 -55.96 2.94 -22.13
#